data_AF-A0A8S9Q4I6-F1
#
_entry.id   AF-A0A8S9Q4I6-F1
#
_cell.length_a   1.000
_cell.length_b   1.000
_cell.length_c   1.000
_cell.angle_alpha   90.00
_cell.angle_beta   90.00
_cell.angle_gamma   90.00
#
_symmetry.space_group_name_H-M   'P 1'
#
loop_
_entity.id
_entity.type
_entity.pdbx_description
1 polymer ?
#
loop_
_entity_poly.entity_id
_entity_poly.type
_entity_poly.pdbx_seq_one_letter_code
_entity_poly.pdbx_strand_id
1 'polypeptide(L)'
;MVSLRFLLCFLFVSSVYATIVSHDGRAITIVGHRRVVLSGSIHYPRSTPEMWPDLIKKSKEGGLDAIETYVFWNAHEPTCRQYDFSGKLDLIRFLKTIQEEGLYGVLRIGPYACAEWNYG
;
A
#
# COMPACT_ATOMS: atom_id res chain seq x y z
N MET A 1 28.14 4.86 42.97
CA MET A 1 27.08 5.76 42.44
C MET A 1 27.06 5.62 40.92
N VAL A 2 26.31 4.63 40.43
CA VAL A 2 26.09 4.44 38.98
C VAL A 2 24.99 5.43 38.57
N SER A 3 25.30 6.24 37.55
CA SER A 3 24.50 7.37 37.10
C SER A 3 23.06 6.97 36.76
N LEU A 4 22.09 7.63 37.41
CA LEU A 4 20.64 7.50 37.23
C LEU A 4 20.16 7.87 35.80
N ARG A 5 21.06 8.28 34.91
CA ARG A 5 20.77 8.61 33.50
C ARG A 5 20.58 7.38 32.59
N PHE A 6 20.92 6.17 33.05
CA PHE A 6 20.78 4.95 32.25
C PHE A 6 19.37 4.32 32.29
N LEU A 7 18.45 4.86 33.08
CA LEU A 7 17.11 4.29 33.30
C LEU A 7 15.99 5.00 32.50
N LEU A 8 16.35 5.75 31.46
CA LEU A 8 15.40 6.52 30.63
C LEU A 8 15.41 6.08 29.15
N CYS A 9 15.86 4.85 28.87
CA CYS A 9 15.38 4.12 27.69
C CYS A 9 14.01 3.53 28.03
N PHE A 10 13.02 4.42 28.19
CA PHE A 10 11.61 4.02 28.21
C PHE A 10 11.30 3.42 26.84
N LEU A 11 11.34 2.09 26.82
CA LEU A 11 10.59 1.17 25.97
C LEU A 11 9.51 1.88 25.15
N PHE A 12 9.87 2.39 23.96
CA PHE A 12 8.90 2.63 22.91
C PHE A 12 8.49 1.25 22.37
N VAL A 13 7.58 0.57 23.10
CA VAL A 13 6.86 -0.57 22.54
C VAL A 13 5.89 0.02 21.54
N SER A 14 6.34 0.14 20.29
CA SER A 14 5.47 0.45 19.16
C SER A 14 4.45 -0.68 19.06
N SER A 15 3.24 -0.46 19.58
CA SER A 15 2.15 -1.42 19.42
C SER A 15 1.79 -1.48 17.93
N VAL A 16 2.11 -2.60 17.28
CA VAL A 16 1.69 -2.86 15.91
C VAL A 16 0.20 -3.21 15.95
N TYR A 17 -0.66 -2.26 15.59
CA TYR A 17 -2.08 -2.52 15.40
C TYR A 17 -2.33 -2.86 13.93
N ALA A 18 -2.82 -4.07 13.68
CA ALA A 18 -3.40 -4.43 12.39
C ALA A 18 -4.87 -3.99 12.37
N THR A 19 -5.30 -3.36 11.28
CA THR A 19 -6.73 -3.11 11.05
C THR A 19 -7.45 -4.44 10.86
N ILE A 20 -8.50 -4.68 11.65
CA ILE A 20 -9.31 -5.89 11.51
C ILE A 20 -10.19 -5.74 10.27
N VAL A 21 -9.96 -6.61 9.28
CA VAL A 21 -10.77 -6.73 8.07
C VAL A 21 -11.41 -8.11 8.07
N SER A 22 -12.73 -8.17 7.88
CA SER A 22 -13.50 -9.41 7.76
C SER A 22 -14.61 -9.21 6.73
N HIS A 23 -15.54 -10.14 6.62
CA HIS A 23 -16.73 -10.02 5.79
C HIS A 23 -17.88 -10.85 6.36
N ASP A 24 -19.10 -10.55 5.93
CA ASP A 24 -20.26 -11.40 6.15
C ASP A 24 -21.00 -11.63 4.83
N GLY A 25 -22.22 -12.20 4.90
CA GLY A 25 -23.03 -12.47 3.72
C GLY A 25 -23.48 -11.23 2.93
N ARG A 26 -23.17 -10.01 3.40
CA ARG A 26 -23.57 -8.76 2.75
C ARG A 26 -22.40 -7.87 2.34
N ALA A 27 -21.36 -7.74 3.17
CA ALA A 27 -20.30 -6.76 2.92
C ALA A 27 -18.97 -7.12 3.58
N ILE A 28 -17.90 -6.44 3.13
CA ILE A 28 -16.65 -6.34 3.88
C ILE A 28 -16.91 -5.54 5.16
N THR A 29 -16.28 -5.96 6.26
CA THR A 29 -16.28 -5.23 7.52
C THR A 29 -14.88 -4.73 7.84
N ILE A 30 -14.75 -3.46 8.20
CA ILE A 30 -13.49 -2.83 8.61
C ILE A 30 -13.71 -2.29 10.02
N VAL A 31 -12.93 -2.79 10.98
CA VAL A 31 -13.11 -2.53 12.42
C VAL A 31 -14.54 -2.85 12.87
N GLY A 32 -15.09 -3.97 12.39
CA GLY A 32 -16.45 -4.42 12.72
C GLY A 32 -17.59 -3.67 12.01
N HIS A 33 -17.31 -2.60 11.26
CA HIS A 33 -18.33 -1.85 10.53
C HIS A 33 -18.42 -2.31 9.08
N ARG A 34 -19.64 -2.66 8.61
CA ARG A 34 -19.90 -2.94 7.18
C ARG A 34 -19.59 -1.71 6.33
N ARG A 35 -18.88 -1.91 5.21
CA ARG A 35 -18.52 -0.85 4.27
C ARG A 35 -18.81 -1.29 2.84
N VAL A 36 -19.30 -0.37 2.03
CA VAL A 36 -19.15 -0.42 0.57
C VAL A 36 -17.84 0.30 0.29
N VAL A 37 -16.85 -0.39 -0.27
CA VAL A 37 -15.53 0.19 -0.55
C VAL A 37 -15.51 0.63 -2.00
N LEU A 38 -15.40 1.93 -2.24
CA LEU A 38 -15.21 2.48 -3.58
C LEU A 38 -13.72 2.51 -3.89
N SER A 39 -13.28 1.73 -4.88
CA SER A 39 -11.88 1.66 -5.26
C SER A 39 -11.65 2.08 -6.72
N GLY A 40 -10.49 2.68 -6.98
CA GLY A 40 -10.01 3.00 -8.32
C GLY A 40 -8.56 2.54 -8.52
N SER A 41 -8.23 2.10 -9.73
CA SER A 41 -6.92 1.53 -10.03
C SER A 41 -5.88 2.61 -10.38
N ILE A 42 -4.71 2.56 -9.75
CA ILE A 42 -3.52 3.33 -10.12
C ILE A 42 -2.32 2.38 -10.13
N HIS A 43 -1.75 2.12 -11.30
CA HIS A 43 -0.58 1.26 -11.43
C HIS A 43 0.70 2.08 -11.27
N TYR A 44 1.39 1.93 -10.14
CA TYR A 44 2.57 2.74 -9.78
C TYR A 44 3.65 2.83 -10.86
N PRO A 45 3.98 1.80 -11.67
CA PRO A 45 5.03 1.91 -12.70
C PRO A 45 4.61 2.69 -13.95
N ARG A 46 3.32 3.06 -14.06
CA ARG A 46 2.75 3.84 -15.18
C ARG A 46 2.75 5.35 -14.93
N SER A 47 3.20 5.79 -13.75
CA SER A 47 3.43 7.19 -13.40
C SER A 47 4.75 7.32 -12.63
N THR A 48 5.20 8.55 -12.35
CA THR A 48 6.45 8.75 -11.61
C THR A 48 6.18 8.90 -10.10
N PRO A 49 7.18 8.64 -9.23
CA PRO A 49 7.04 8.84 -7.79
C PRO A 49 6.59 10.24 -7.36
N GLU A 50 6.89 11.25 -8.16
CA GLU A 50 6.50 12.64 -7.95
C GLU A 50 5.01 12.87 -8.28
N MET A 51 4.43 12.07 -9.18
CA MET A 51 3.02 12.16 -9.55
C MET A 51 2.10 11.44 -8.56
N TRP A 52 2.59 10.40 -7.86
CA TRP A 52 1.74 9.55 -7.00
C TRP A 52 0.93 10.33 -5.95
N PRO A 53 1.50 11.29 -5.18
CA PRO A 53 0.73 12.02 -4.18
C PRO A 53 -0.45 12.77 -4.78
N ASP A 54 -0.25 13.45 -5.92
CA ASP A 54 -1.31 14.21 -6.59
C ASP A 54 -2.41 13.29 -7.16
N LEU A 55 -2.04 12.17 -7.78
CA LEU A 55 -3.00 11.19 -8.32
C LEU A 55 -3.85 10.55 -7.21
N ILE A 56 -3.22 10.18 -6.10
CA ILE A 56 -3.88 9.56 -4.94
C ILE A 56 -4.78 10.59 -4.25
N LYS A 57 -4.31 11.82 -4.06
CA LYS A 57 -5.11 12.91 -3.49
C LYS A 57 -6.35 13.22 -4.32
N LYS A 58 -6.21 13.35 -5.65
CA LYS A 58 -7.35 13.55 -6.56
C LYS A 58 -8.35 12.39 -6.50
N SER A 59 -7.86 11.17 -6.34
CA SER A 59 -8.71 9.98 -6.17
C SER A 59 -9.52 10.04 -4.89
N LYS A 60 -8.91 10.47 -3.78
CA LYS A 60 -9.61 10.74 -2.52
C LYS A 60 -10.65 11.85 -2.66
N GLU A 61 -10.29 12.97 -3.28
CA GLU A 61 -11.20 14.10 -3.55
C GLU A 61 -12.36 13.69 -4.47
N GLY A 62 -12.13 12.72 -5.36
CA GLY A 62 -13.14 12.07 -6.19
C GLY A 62 -14.06 11.09 -5.44
N GLY A 63 -13.85 10.87 -4.14
CA GLY A 63 -14.70 10.05 -3.29
C GLY A 63 -14.33 8.57 -3.22
N LEU A 64 -13.11 8.19 -3.63
CA LEU A 64 -12.63 6.82 -3.44
C LEU A 64 -12.22 6.58 -1.98
N ASP A 65 -12.46 5.36 -1.49
CA ASP A 65 -12.01 4.86 -0.19
C ASP A 65 -10.68 4.10 -0.30
N ALA A 66 -10.36 3.59 -1.49
CA ALA A 66 -9.21 2.72 -1.70
C ALA A 66 -8.55 2.89 -3.07
N ILE A 67 -7.24 2.72 -3.13
CA ILE A 67 -6.50 2.58 -4.39
C ILE A 67 -6.19 1.10 -4.63
N GLU A 68 -6.48 0.63 -5.84
CA GLU A 68 -6.11 -0.71 -6.29
C GLU A 68 -4.86 -0.66 -7.18
N THR A 69 -3.94 -1.60 -7.01
CA THR A 69 -2.81 -1.78 -7.93
C THR A 69 -2.44 -3.26 -8.09
N TYR A 70 -2.01 -3.63 -9.29
CA TYR A 70 -1.25 -4.86 -9.49
C TYR A 70 0.19 -4.72 -8.97
N VAL A 71 0.85 -5.85 -8.71
CA VAL A 71 2.31 -5.95 -8.59
C VAL A 71 2.87 -6.53 -9.89
N PHE A 72 3.85 -5.85 -10.49
CA PHE A 72 4.39 -6.21 -11.80
C PHE A 72 5.66 -7.06 -11.64
N TRP A 73 5.50 -8.38 -11.50
CA TRP A 73 6.60 -9.28 -11.14
C TRP A 73 7.83 -9.15 -12.04
N ASN A 74 7.66 -9.20 -13.35
CA ASN A 74 8.78 -9.14 -14.30
C ASN A 74 9.58 -7.83 -14.23
N ALA A 75 8.96 -6.73 -13.79
CA ALA A 75 9.65 -5.47 -13.55
C ALA A 75 10.45 -5.51 -12.25
N HIS A 76 9.91 -6.17 -11.23
CA HIS A 76 10.58 -6.34 -9.95
C HIS A 76 11.65 -7.42 -9.94
N GLU A 77 11.64 -8.38 -10.87
CA GLU A 77 12.66 -9.43 -10.98
C GLU A 77 13.09 -9.59 -12.46
N PRO A 78 13.79 -8.59 -13.04
CA PRO A 78 14.17 -8.60 -14.46
C PRO A 78 15.19 -9.71 -14.78
N THR A 79 16.02 -10.08 -13.80
CA THR A 79 16.90 -11.24 -13.83
C THR A 79 16.55 -12.11 -12.64
N CYS A 80 16.53 -13.44 -12.82
CA CYS A 80 16.22 -14.40 -11.77
C CYS A 80 17.01 -14.10 -10.48
N ARG A 81 16.26 -13.91 -9.38
CA ARG A 81 16.73 -13.57 -8.03
C ARG A 81 17.43 -12.22 -7.88
N GLN A 82 17.28 -11.30 -8.85
CA GLN A 82 17.74 -9.93 -8.75
C GLN A 82 16.54 -9.00 -8.73
N TYR A 83 16.32 -8.35 -7.59
CA TYR A 83 15.11 -7.57 -7.36
C TYR A 83 15.32 -6.06 -7.53
N ASP A 84 14.37 -5.39 -8.17
CA ASP A 84 14.31 -3.93 -8.28
C ASP A 84 13.04 -3.37 -7.62
N PHE A 85 13.23 -2.58 -6.57
CA PHE A 85 12.19 -1.81 -5.88
C PHE A 85 12.56 -0.33 -5.80
N SER A 86 13.34 0.17 -6.77
CA SER A 86 13.80 1.55 -6.82
C SER A 86 12.95 2.41 -7.77
N GLY A 87 13.03 3.74 -7.60
CA GLY A 87 12.37 4.69 -8.49
C GLY A 87 10.86 4.44 -8.61
N LYS A 88 10.37 4.31 -9.84
CA LYS A 88 8.94 4.03 -10.11
C LYS A 88 8.50 2.60 -9.78
N LEU A 89 9.43 1.71 -9.41
CA LEU A 89 9.15 0.36 -8.90
C LEU A 89 9.17 0.32 -7.36
N ASP A 90 9.25 1.45 -6.67
CA ASP A 90 9.15 1.47 -5.21
C ASP A 90 7.69 1.28 -4.75
N LEU A 91 7.26 0.02 -4.72
CA LEU A 91 5.93 -0.39 -4.27
C LEU A 91 5.67 0.04 -2.82
N ILE A 92 6.69 -0.01 -1.96
CA ILE A 92 6.53 0.33 -0.54
C ILE A 92 6.25 1.81 -0.38
N ARG A 93 7.00 2.68 -1.08
CA ARG A 93 6.74 4.12 -1.09
C ARG A 93 5.34 4.41 -1.62
N PHE A 94 4.93 3.77 -2.72
CA PHE A 94 3.58 3.95 -3.25
C PHE A 94 2.47 3.57 -2.24
N LEU A 95 2.58 2.42 -1.58
CA LEU A 95 1.63 1.98 -0.55
C LEU A 95 1.63 2.92 0.67
N LYS A 96 2.79 3.45 1.07
CA LYS A 96 2.88 4.46 2.13
C LYS A 96 2.19 5.76 1.73
N THR A 97 2.32 6.20 0.49
CA THR A 97 1.61 7.40 0.01
C THR A 97 0.08 7.20 0.04
N ILE A 98 -0.42 6.00 -0.29
CA ILE A 98 -1.85 5.67 -0.13
C ILE A 98 -2.26 5.79 1.36
N GLN A 99 -1.44 5.22 2.26
CA GLN A 99 -1.68 5.27 3.70
C GLN A 99 -1.64 6.71 4.26
N GLU A 100 -0.70 7.54 3.81
CA GLU A 100 -0.55 8.95 4.22
C GLU A 100 -1.78 9.79 3.82
N GLU A 101 -2.37 9.52 2.66
CA GLU A 101 -3.64 10.10 2.25
C GLU A 101 -4.85 9.49 2.97
N GLY A 102 -4.66 8.48 3.82
CA GLY A 102 -5.73 7.86 4.62
C GLY A 102 -6.69 6.99 3.80
N LEU A 103 -6.26 6.51 2.64
CA LEU A 103 -7.00 5.55 1.81
C LEU A 103 -6.57 4.12 2.14
N TYR A 104 -7.42 3.14 1.83
CA TYR A 104 -7.03 1.73 1.85
C TYR A 104 -6.25 1.35 0.58
N GLY A 105 -5.41 0.31 0.67
CA GLY A 105 -4.74 -0.29 -0.49
C GLY A 105 -5.32 -1.66 -0.81
N VAL A 106 -5.76 -1.88 -2.06
CA VAL A 106 -6.14 -3.20 -2.59
C VAL A 106 -4.98 -3.70 -3.44
N LEU A 107 -4.24 -4.69 -2.94
CA LEU A 107 -3.05 -5.20 -3.60
C LEU A 107 -3.36 -6.46 -4.41
N ARG A 108 -3.24 -6.38 -5.73
CA ARG A 108 -3.40 -7.50 -6.65
C ARG A 108 -2.03 -8.08 -6.99
N ILE A 109 -1.58 -8.99 -6.13
CA ILE A 109 -0.19 -9.47 -6.13
C ILE A 109 0.20 -10.20 -7.45
N GLY A 110 -0.74 -10.86 -8.12
CA GLY A 110 -0.44 -11.66 -9.31
C GLY A 110 -0.02 -13.10 -8.96
N PRO A 111 1.05 -13.67 -9.56
CA PRO A 111 2.13 -12.95 -10.25
C PRO A 111 1.84 -12.62 -11.73
N TYR A 112 0.80 -13.22 -12.32
CA TYR A 112 0.25 -12.79 -13.61
C TYR A 112 -0.74 -11.64 -13.39
N ALA A 113 -0.48 -10.49 -13.99
CA ALA A 113 -1.31 -9.29 -13.83
C ALA A 113 -2.28 -9.07 -14.99
N CYS A 114 -2.02 -9.67 -16.15
CA CYS A 114 -2.62 -9.32 -17.45
C CYS A 114 -2.36 -7.84 -17.79
N ALA A 115 -3.14 -6.95 -17.17
CA ALA A 115 -2.98 -5.51 -17.06
C ALA A 115 -2.63 -4.73 -18.33
N GLU A 116 -2.71 -5.33 -19.53
CA GLU A 116 -2.06 -4.84 -20.75
C GLU A 116 -0.59 -4.50 -20.49
N TRP A 117 0.11 -5.40 -19.81
CA TRP A 117 1.53 -5.30 -19.47
C TRP A 117 2.33 -6.37 -20.23
N ASN A 118 3.61 -6.11 -20.45
CA ASN A 118 4.47 -7.01 -21.21
C ASN A 118 4.52 -8.39 -20.52
N TYR A 119 4.11 -9.44 -21.23
CA TYR A 119 3.96 -10.81 -20.70
C TYR A 119 2.97 -10.98 -19.54
N GLY A 120 2.04 -10.03 -19.34
CA GLY A 120 0.89 -10.19 -18.46
C GLY A 120 1.04 -9.60 -17.07
#